data_AF-A0A2H0CBC0-F1
#
_entry.id   AF-A0A2H0CBC0-F1
#
_cell.length_a   1.000
_cell.length_b   1.000
_cell.length_c   1.000
_cell.angle_alpha   90.00
_cell.angle_beta   90.00
_cell.angle_gamma   90.00
#
_symmetry.space_group_name_H-M   'P 1'
#
loop_
_entity.id
_entity.type
_entity.pdbx_description
1 polymer ?
#
loop_
_entity_poly.entity_id
_entity_poly.type
_entity_poly.pdbx_seq_one_letter_code
_entity_poly.pdbx_strand_id
1 'polypeptide(L)'
;LANGRRWDILAGSRTIKTNQNLRSDYLKLAAASVCVEAVKNITKPLSSDARVFQLLRAIISELELSQSKSRQKHLVATFLWQLLGLSGFKAELDHCIQCRISLSSGSFSFEGGGVLCHNCARQDMMAHEAGPKTIAELRAFTLTTKEAQAIAKQFWERIVDFKPLNSLQFFELITI
;
A
#
# COMPACT_ATOMS: atom_id res chain seq x y z
N LEU A 1 6.24 17.57 -26.45
CA LEU A 1 7.35 17.73 -25.49
C LEU A 1 8.47 18.43 -26.23
N ALA A 2 9.00 19.54 -25.70
CA ALA A 2 10.21 20.17 -26.22
C ALA A 2 11.36 19.78 -25.28
N ASN A 3 12.34 19.02 -25.79
CA ASN A 3 13.44 18.50 -24.96
C ASN A 3 14.38 19.66 -24.58
N GLY A 4 14.35 20.06 -23.31
CA GLY A 4 15.31 21.00 -22.72
C GLY A 4 16.60 20.30 -22.30
N ARG A 5 17.72 21.03 -22.22
CA ARG A 5 19.05 20.48 -21.92
C ARG A 5 19.20 19.80 -20.53
N ARG A 6 18.19 19.82 -19.65
CA ARG A 6 18.25 19.21 -18.29
C ARG A 6 16.88 18.83 -17.69
N TRP A 7 15.84 19.63 -17.92
CA TRP A 7 14.46 19.37 -17.51
C TRP A 7 13.52 19.63 -18.68
N ASP A 8 12.46 18.84 -18.78
CA ASP A 8 11.44 19.03 -19.81
C ASP A 8 10.73 20.37 -19.62
N ILE A 9 10.46 21.06 -20.73
CA ILE A 9 9.70 22.32 -20.72
C ILE A 9 8.20 21.98 -20.78
N LEU A 10 7.43 22.46 -19.81
CA LEU A 10 5.98 22.38 -19.82
C LEU A 10 5.43 23.32 -20.90
N ALA A 11 5.06 22.76 -22.06
CA ALA A 11 4.49 23.54 -23.16
C ALA A 11 3.04 24.00 -22.89
N GLY A 12 2.33 23.32 -21.98
CA GLY A 12 0.96 23.67 -21.59
C GLY A 12 0.31 22.59 -20.73
N SER A 13 -0.76 22.96 -20.01
CA SER A 13 -1.53 22.04 -19.17
C SER A 13 -3.01 22.36 -19.25
N ARG A 14 -3.86 21.32 -19.27
CA ARG A 14 -5.32 21.46 -19.18
C ARG A 14 -5.85 20.59 -18.05
N THR A 15 -6.69 21.17 -17.21
CA THR A 15 -7.38 20.43 -16.15
C THR A 15 -8.46 19.52 -16.76
N ILE A 16 -8.37 18.22 -16.50
CA ILE A 16 -9.40 17.24 -16.88
C ILE A 16 -10.38 16.99 -15.73
N LYS A 17 -9.87 16.88 -14.50
CA LYS A 17 -10.66 16.66 -13.29
C LYS A 17 -10.07 17.47 -12.14
N THR A 18 -10.93 18.23 -11.44
CA THR A 18 -10.51 19.12 -10.34
C THR A 18 -10.39 18.39 -9.00
N ASN A 19 -11.06 17.25 -8.79
CA ASN A 19 -11.10 16.52 -7.50
C ASN A 19 -11.39 17.47 -6.32
N GLN A 20 -12.48 18.23 -6.42
CA GLN A 20 -12.80 19.32 -5.51
C GLN A 20 -13.04 18.81 -4.09
N ASN A 21 -13.74 17.68 -3.93
CA ASN A 21 -14.06 17.13 -2.61
C ASN A 21 -12.80 16.63 -1.89
N LEU A 22 -11.84 16.05 -2.62
CA LEU A 22 -10.55 15.65 -2.05
C LEU A 22 -9.70 16.87 -1.67
N ARG A 23 -9.78 17.96 -2.43
CA ARG A 23 -9.04 19.20 -2.13
C ARG A 23 -9.60 19.97 -0.94
N SER A 24 -10.92 19.94 -0.74
CA SER A 24 -11.60 20.66 0.34
C SER A 24 -11.64 19.90 1.67
N ASP A 25 -11.29 18.61 1.67
CA ASP A 25 -11.31 17.74 2.85
C ASP A 25 -9.88 17.33 3.22
N TYR A 26 -9.42 17.78 4.38
CA TYR A 26 -8.05 17.56 4.84
C TYR A 26 -7.73 16.07 5.09
N LEU A 27 -8.72 15.25 5.49
CA LEU A 27 -8.51 13.82 5.71
C LEU A 27 -8.34 13.09 4.38
N LYS A 28 -9.14 13.43 3.36
CA LYS A 28 -8.99 12.90 2.00
C LYS A 28 -7.64 13.29 1.41
N LEU A 29 -7.24 14.55 1.58
CA LEU A 29 -5.96 15.05 1.10
C LEU A 29 -4.78 14.35 1.78
N ALA A 30 -4.85 14.15 3.10
CA ALA A 30 -3.83 13.42 3.85
C ALA A 30 -3.73 11.96 3.37
N ALA A 31 -4.84 11.25 3.23
CA ALA A 31 -4.88 9.89 2.70
C ALA A 31 -4.31 9.78 1.27
N ALA A 32 -4.65 10.74 0.40
CA ALA A 32 -4.12 10.80 -0.96
C ALA A 32 -2.61 11.07 -0.98
N SER A 33 -2.11 11.87 -0.02
CA SER A 33 -0.69 12.16 0.12
C SER A 33 0.12 10.89 0.43
N VAL A 34 -0.44 9.97 1.25
CA VAL A 34 0.14 8.63 1.47
C VAL A 34 0.33 7.88 0.17
N CYS A 35 -0.73 7.84 -0.66
CA CYS A 35 -0.70 7.10 -1.91
C CYS A 35 0.33 7.68 -2.89
N VAL A 36 0.42 9.01 -2.98
CA VAL A 36 1.40 9.70 -3.84
C VAL A 36 2.83 9.53 -3.34
N GLU A 37 3.07 9.66 -2.02
CA GLU A 37 4.41 9.43 -1.44
C GLU A 37 4.88 7.98 -1.65
N ALA A 38 3.98 7.02 -1.49
CA ALA A 38 4.28 5.60 -1.73
C ALA A 38 4.71 5.34 -3.18
N VAL A 39 3.97 5.87 -4.17
CA VAL A 39 4.36 5.77 -5.59
C VAL A 39 5.70 6.45 -5.85
N LYS A 40 5.92 7.63 -5.27
CA LYS A 40 7.19 8.37 -5.41
C LYS A 40 8.38 7.57 -4.87
N ASN A 41 8.20 6.83 -3.77
CA ASN A 41 9.28 6.05 -3.16
C ASN A 41 9.60 4.76 -3.94
N ILE A 42 8.60 4.11 -4.54
CA ILE A 42 8.80 2.81 -5.21
C ILE A 42 9.14 2.93 -6.71
N THR A 43 8.82 4.06 -7.33
CA THR A 43 9.07 4.29 -8.77
C THR A 43 10.37 5.04 -9.00
N LYS A 44 11.05 4.73 -10.11
CA LYS A 44 12.24 5.49 -10.54
C LYS A 44 11.82 6.69 -11.39
N PRO A 45 12.53 7.83 -11.31
CA PRO A 45 12.31 8.95 -12.22
C PRO A 45 12.33 8.49 -13.68
N LEU A 46 11.41 9.02 -14.49
CA LEU A 46 11.28 8.72 -15.92
C LEU A 46 10.96 7.25 -16.28
N SER A 47 10.62 6.42 -15.27
CA SER A 47 10.09 5.08 -15.52
C SER A 47 8.58 5.13 -15.72
N SER A 48 8.10 4.55 -16.82
CA SER A 48 6.66 4.44 -17.08
C SER A 48 6.13 3.09 -16.61
N ASP A 49 5.19 3.10 -15.66
CA ASP A 49 4.36 1.94 -15.33
C ASP A 49 2.88 2.34 -15.38
N ALA A 50 2.20 1.91 -16.46
CA ALA A 50 0.78 2.22 -16.66
C ALA A 50 -0.12 1.61 -15.58
N ARG A 51 0.27 0.47 -14.99
CA ARG A 51 -0.52 -0.22 -13.96
C ARG A 51 -0.49 0.57 -12.64
N VAL A 52 0.70 1.03 -12.24
CA VAL A 52 0.87 1.90 -11.05
C VAL A 52 0.11 3.21 -11.24
N PHE A 53 0.19 3.82 -12.43
CA PHE A 53 -0.56 5.04 -12.73
C PHE A 53 -2.08 4.83 -12.66
N GLN A 54 -2.59 3.73 -13.22
CA GLN A 54 -4.01 3.38 -13.15
C GLN A 54 -4.46 3.13 -11.70
N LEU A 55 -3.65 2.41 -10.92
CA LEU A 55 -3.92 2.17 -9.49
C LEU A 55 -4.01 3.49 -8.71
N LEU A 56 -3.06 4.42 -8.92
CA LEU A 56 -3.07 5.73 -8.27
C LEU A 56 -4.30 6.57 -8.69
N ARG A 57 -4.69 6.54 -9.97
CA ARG A 57 -5.90 7.23 -10.42
C ARG A 57 -7.18 6.65 -9.81
N ALA A 58 -7.26 5.33 -9.70
CA ALA A 58 -8.39 4.64 -9.11
C ALA A 58 -8.53 5.02 -7.62
N ILE A 59 -7.44 4.96 -6.84
CA ILE A 59 -7.51 5.28 -5.42
C ILE A 59 -7.86 6.74 -5.14
N ILE A 60 -7.33 7.69 -5.94
CA ILE A 60 -7.68 9.10 -5.83
C ILE A 60 -9.19 9.30 -6.09
N SER A 61 -9.76 8.56 -7.03
CA SER A 61 -11.20 8.62 -7.33
C SER A 61 -12.05 8.02 -6.20
N GLU A 62 -11.62 6.91 -5.59
CA GLU A 62 -12.28 6.33 -4.42
C GLU A 62 -12.20 7.23 -3.19
N LEU A 63 -11.06 7.88 -2.96
CA LEU A 63 -10.87 8.83 -1.86
C LEU A 63 -11.76 10.05 -2.01
N GLU A 64 -11.90 10.59 -3.24
CA GLU A 64 -12.85 11.67 -3.56
C GLU A 64 -14.27 11.32 -3.09
N LEU A 65 -14.71 10.08 -3.32
CA LEU A 65 -16.06 9.59 -3.00
C LEU A 65 -16.20 9.13 -1.53
N SER A 66 -15.10 8.89 -0.82
CA SER A 66 -15.11 8.41 0.55
C SER A 66 -15.85 9.38 1.48
N GLN A 67 -16.61 8.83 2.44
CA GLN A 67 -17.43 9.61 3.38
C GLN A 67 -17.04 9.40 4.84
N SER A 68 -16.07 8.52 5.09
CA SER A 68 -15.66 8.21 6.46
C SER A 68 -14.16 7.98 6.57
N LYS A 69 -13.65 8.36 7.74
CA LYS A 69 -12.28 8.12 8.20
C LYS A 69 -11.89 6.64 8.13
N SER A 70 -12.80 5.74 8.50
CA SER A 70 -12.58 4.29 8.40
C SER A 70 -12.40 3.83 6.95
N ARG A 71 -13.25 4.33 6.04
CA ARG A 71 -13.12 4.04 4.60
C ARG A 71 -11.79 4.54 4.04
N GLN A 72 -11.35 5.73 4.44
CA GLN A 72 -10.06 6.28 4.00
C GLN A 72 -8.87 5.43 4.48
N LYS A 73 -8.86 4.99 5.75
CA LYS A 73 -7.83 4.07 6.28
C LYS A 73 -7.78 2.75 5.50
N HIS A 74 -8.94 2.17 5.24
CA HIS A 74 -9.05 0.95 4.45
C HIS A 74 -8.52 1.15 3.01
N LEU A 75 -8.89 2.25 2.34
CA LEU A 75 -8.40 2.58 1.00
C LEU A 75 -6.87 2.73 0.98
N VAL A 76 -6.29 3.44 1.93
CA VAL A 76 -4.83 3.60 2.04
C VAL A 76 -4.13 2.24 2.21
N ALA A 77 -4.58 1.41 3.14
CA ALA A 77 -3.96 0.10 3.37
C ALA A 77 -4.07 -0.82 2.13
N THR A 78 -5.23 -0.83 1.48
CA THR A 78 -5.47 -1.60 0.25
C THR A 78 -4.54 -1.13 -0.87
N PHE A 79 -4.39 0.18 -1.03
CA PHE A 79 -3.50 0.77 -2.02
C PHE A 79 -2.04 0.36 -1.80
N LEU A 80 -1.54 0.46 -0.56
CA LEU A 80 -0.17 0.06 -0.22
C LEU A 80 0.05 -1.42 -0.54
N TRP A 81 -0.89 -2.28 -0.17
CA TRP A 81 -0.82 -3.72 -0.43
C TRP A 81 -0.82 -4.05 -1.94
N GLN A 82 -1.70 -3.40 -2.72
CA GLN A 82 -1.75 -3.56 -4.18
C GLN A 82 -0.49 -3.04 -4.85
N LEU A 83 0.04 -1.90 -4.40
CA LEU A 83 1.24 -1.29 -4.94
C LEU A 83 2.48 -2.17 -4.72
N LEU A 84 2.62 -2.78 -3.54
CA LEU A 84 3.68 -3.77 -3.26
C LEU A 84 3.59 -4.95 -4.25
N GLY A 85 2.38 -5.49 -4.44
CA GLY A 85 2.15 -6.59 -5.38
C GLY A 85 2.53 -6.23 -6.82
N LEU A 86 2.14 -5.05 -7.31
CA LEU A 86 2.48 -4.58 -8.66
C LEU A 86 3.98 -4.32 -8.84
N SER A 87 4.68 -3.98 -7.75
CA SER A 87 6.09 -3.60 -7.77
C SER A 87 7.04 -4.78 -7.55
N GLY A 88 6.52 -6.01 -7.51
CA GLY A 88 7.32 -7.24 -7.38
C GLY A 88 7.51 -7.71 -5.94
N PHE A 89 6.92 -7.04 -4.95
CA PHE A 89 6.99 -7.39 -3.53
C PHE A 89 5.74 -8.11 -3.04
N LYS A 90 5.10 -8.90 -3.91
CA LYS A 90 3.91 -9.67 -3.55
C LYS A 90 4.28 -10.69 -2.47
N ALA A 91 3.60 -10.64 -1.33
CA ALA A 91 3.80 -11.61 -0.27
C ALA A 91 3.34 -13.01 -0.69
N GLU A 92 4.09 -14.05 -0.29
CA GLU A 92 3.69 -15.45 -0.43
C GLU A 92 2.70 -15.77 0.70
N LEU A 93 1.45 -16.02 0.32
CA LEU A 93 0.37 -16.26 1.27
C LEU A 93 -0.18 -17.67 1.15
N ASP A 94 0.10 -18.43 0.10
CA ASP A 94 -0.55 -19.73 -0.14
C ASP A 94 0.23 -20.88 0.48
N HIS A 95 1.56 -20.75 0.53
CA HIS A 95 2.46 -21.74 1.08
C HIS A 95 3.33 -21.14 2.17
N CYS A 96 3.73 -21.96 3.13
CA CYS A 96 4.77 -21.59 4.09
C CYS A 96 6.04 -21.17 3.35
N ILE A 97 6.57 -19.97 3.62
CA ILE A 97 7.79 -19.48 2.95
C ILE A 97 9.02 -20.34 3.23
N GLN A 98 9.02 -21.09 4.35
CA GLN A 98 10.15 -21.93 4.76
C GLN A 98 10.02 -23.39 4.28
N CYS A 99 8.90 -24.05 4.55
CA CYS A 99 8.73 -25.48 4.25
C CYS A 99 7.78 -25.79 3.09
N ARG A 100 7.20 -24.76 2.46
CA ARG A 100 6.32 -24.84 1.27
C ARG A 100 5.03 -25.65 1.43
N ILE A 101 4.64 -26.04 2.64
CA ILE A 101 3.32 -26.63 2.91
C ILE A 101 2.23 -25.60 2.63
N SER A 102 1.13 -26.02 1.99
CA SER A 102 -0.04 -25.17 1.75
C SER A 102 -0.73 -24.79 3.07
N LEU A 103 -1.06 -23.52 3.24
CA LEU A 103 -1.64 -22.99 4.47
C LEU A 103 -2.96 -22.28 4.18
N SER A 104 -3.93 -22.41 5.09
CA SER A 104 -5.12 -21.54 5.12
C SER A 104 -4.98 -20.39 6.12
N SER A 105 -4.16 -20.60 7.16
CA SER A 105 -3.77 -19.63 8.19
C SER A 105 -2.31 -19.84 8.62
N GLY A 106 -1.72 -18.86 9.30
CA GLY A 106 -0.35 -18.92 9.79
C GLY A 106 0.13 -17.58 10.33
N SER A 107 1.39 -17.50 10.72
CA SER A 107 1.99 -16.23 11.14
C SER A 107 2.59 -15.52 9.94
N PHE A 108 2.39 -14.21 9.82
CA PHE A 108 3.00 -13.39 8.78
C PHE A 108 4.41 -12.98 9.20
N SER A 109 5.42 -13.42 8.45
CA SER A 109 6.80 -12.95 8.60
C SER A 109 6.99 -11.71 7.74
N PHE A 110 7.19 -10.56 8.38
CA PHE A 110 7.46 -9.33 7.65
C PHE A 110 8.85 -9.30 7.00
N GLU A 111 9.84 -9.94 7.63
CA GLU A 111 11.20 -10.04 7.06
C GLU A 111 11.25 -11.05 5.92
N GLY A 112 10.55 -12.19 6.08
CA GLY A 112 10.47 -13.23 5.06
C GLY A 112 9.47 -12.95 3.94
N GLY A 113 8.61 -11.95 4.08
CA GLY A 113 7.65 -11.54 3.05
C GLY A 113 6.55 -12.56 2.76
N GLY A 114 6.05 -13.25 3.78
CA GLY A 114 4.98 -14.22 3.59
C GLY A 114 4.58 -14.97 4.85
N VAL A 115 3.72 -15.98 4.68
CA VAL A 115 3.19 -16.77 5.80
C VAL A 115 4.12 -17.91 6.22
N LEU A 116 4.16 -18.18 7.51
CA LEU A 116 4.85 -19.30 8.15
C LEU A 116 3.82 -20.23 8.79
N CYS A 117 4.06 -21.54 8.66
CA CYS A 117 3.29 -22.53 9.42
C CYS A 117 3.69 -22.46 10.90
N HIS A 118 2.88 -23.04 11.79
CA HIS A 118 3.12 -23.05 13.25
C HIS A 118 4.54 -23.48 13.64
N ASN A 119 5.09 -24.50 12.97
CA ASN A 119 6.41 -25.02 13.30
C ASN A 119 7.54 -24.05 12.86
N CYS A 120 7.43 -23.46 11.67
CA CYS A 120 8.42 -22.54 11.14
C CYS A 120 8.33 -21.16 11.81
N ALA A 121 7.12 -20.73 12.22
CA ALA A 121 6.91 -19.47 12.93
C ALA A 121 7.70 -19.38 14.24
N ARG A 122 7.99 -20.51 14.91
CA ARG A 122 8.82 -20.54 16.13
C ARG A 122 10.27 -20.11 15.91
N GLN A 123 10.74 -20.11 14.67
CA GLN A 123 12.09 -19.68 14.32
C GLN A 123 12.16 -18.18 13.99
N ASP A 124 11.01 -17.53 13.81
CA ASP A 124 10.89 -16.09 13.59
C ASP A 124 10.16 -15.45 14.78
N MET A 125 10.95 -14.93 15.73
CA MET A 125 10.42 -14.31 16.96
C MET A 125 9.57 -13.06 16.69
N MET A 126 9.65 -12.49 15.49
CA MET A 126 8.93 -11.28 15.09
C MET A 126 7.77 -11.58 14.14
N ALA A 127 7.47 -12.86 13.88
CA ALA A 127 6.32 -13.25 13.08
C ALA A 127 5.02 -12.86 13.79
N HIS A 128 4.12 -12.21 13.06
CA HIS A 128 2.81 -11.79 13.57
C HIS A 128 1.80 -12.90 13.35
N GLU A 129 1.25 -13.47 14.42
CA GLU A 129 0.19 -14.48 14.29
C GLU A 129 -1.05 -13.86 13.63
N ALA A 130 -1.45 -14.39 12.46
CA ALA A 130 -2.59 -13.88 11.70
C ALA A 130 -3.66 -14.97 11.53
N GLY A 131 -4.89 -14.64 11.92
CA GLY A 131 -6.01 -15.55 11.78
C GLY A 131 -6.33 -15.91 10.31
N PRO A 132 -7.06 -17.02 10.05
CA PRO A 132 -7.44 -17.44 8.71
C PRO A 132 -8.18 -16.35 7.91
N LYS A 133 -9.02 -15.56 8.59
CA LYS A 133 -9.72 -14.43 7.98
C LYS A 133 -8.73 -13.37 7.48
N THR A 134 -7.77 -12.98 8.30
CA THR A 134 -6.77 -11.96 7.96
C THR A 134 -5.92 -12.40 6.78
N ILE A 135 -5.46 -13.66 6.76
CA ILE A 135 -4.73 -14.21 5.61
C ILE A 135 -5.61 -14.24 4.35
N ALA A 136 -6.87 -14.65 4.46
CA ALA A 136 -7.81 -14.63 3.33
C ALA A 136 -8.03 -13.20 2.79
N GLU A 137 -8.13 -12.19 3.66
CA GLU A 137 -8.26 -10.79 3.26
C GLU A 137 -7.01 -10.26 2.55
N LEU A 138 -5.81 -10.63 3.02
CA LEU A 138 -4.55 -10.28 2.36
C LEU A 138 -4.43 -10.92 0.98
N ARG A 139 -4.82 -12.20 0.83
CA ARG A 139 -4.84 -12.90 -0.47
C ARG A 139 -5.80 -12.25 -1.46
N ALA A 140 -6.98 -11.88 -0.98
CA ALA A 140 -8.04 -11.30 -1.79
C ALA A 140 -7.91 -9.78 -2.00
N PHE A 141 -6.90 -9.12 -1.41
CA PHE A 141 -6.73 -7.66 -1.43
C PHE A 141 -7.94 -6.88 -0.89
N THR A 142 -8.65 -7.44 0.11
CA THR A 142 -9.87 -6.81 0.67
C THR A 142 -9.64 -6.02 1.95
N LEU A 143 -8.64 -6.39 2.78
CA LEU A 143 -8.16 -5.66 3.96
C LEU A 143 -9.24 -4.97 4.82
N THR A 144 -10.34 -5.67 5.09
CA THR A 144 -11.49 -5.09 5.80
C THR A 144 -11.25 -4.98 7.31
N THR A 145 -10.40 -5.86 7.85
CA THR A 145 -10.03 -5.88 9.27
C THR A 145 -8.90 -4.92 9.59
N LYS A 146 -8.88 -4.40 10.83
CA LYS A 146 -7.78 -3.56 11.32
C LYS A 146 -6.44 -4.29 11.30
N GLU A 147 -6.44 -5.60 11.56
CA GLU A 147 -5.24 -6.43 11.55
C GLU A 147 -4.64 -6.53 10.15
N ALA A 148 -5.43 -6.86 9.12
CA ALA A 148 -4.95 -6.91 7.74
C ALA A 148 -4.41 -5.53 7.28
N GLN A 149 -5.07 -4.44 7.70
CA GLN A 149 -4.59 -3.09 7.42
C GLN A 149 -3.27 -2.77 8.13
N ALA A 150 -3.08 -3.25 9.37
CA ALA A 150 -1.83 -3.09 10.10
C ALA A 150 -0.68 -3.85 9.43
N ILE A 151 -0.92 -5.11 9.04
CA ILE A 151 0.07 -5.94 8.32
C ILE A 151 0.51 -5.23 7.03
N ALA A 152 -0.42 -4.73 6.22
CA ALA A 152 -0.07 -4.07 4.96
C ALA A 152 0.81 -2.82 5.16
N LYS A 153 0.50 -1.99 6.17
CA LYS A 153 1.29 -0.79 6.49
C LYS A 153 2.67 -1.15 7.03
N GLN A 154 2.74 -2.09 7.98
CA GLN A 154 4.01 -2.50 8.58
C GLN A 154 4.90 -3.22 7.56
N PHE A 155 4.32 -4.02 6.67
CA PHE A 155 5.06 -4.67 5.60
C PHE A 155 5.65 -3.65 4.60
N TRP A 156 4.90 -2.59 4.27
CA TRP A 156 5.43 -1.48 3.46
C TRP A 156 6.71 -0.88 4.08
N GLU A 157 6.68 -0.55 5.38
CA GLU A 157 7.79 0.09 6.08
C GLU A 157 9.07 -0.75 6.10
N ARG A 158 8.95 -2.09 6.02
CA ARG A 158 10.10 -3.00 6.03
C ARG A 158 10.68 -3.31 4.65
N ILE A 159 9.89 -3.16 3.59
CA ILE A 159 10.29 -3.58 2.24
C ILE A 159 10.88 -2.43 1.40
N VAL A 160 10.31 -1.23 1.50
CA VAL A 160 10.68 -0.13 0.59
C VAL A 160 11.75 0.75 1.24
N ASP A 161 13.02 0.38 1.02
CA ASP A 161 14.24 1.12 1.42
C ASP A 161 14.26 1.60 2.89
N PHE A 162 13.49 0.96 3.77
CA PHE A 162 13.22 1.41 5.15
C PHE A 162 12.81 2.89 5.25
N LYS A 163 12.29 3.47 4.17
CA LYS A 163 11.97 4.88 4.13
C LYS A 163 10.56 5.08 4.67
N PRO A 164 10.41 5.66 5.89
CA PRO A 164 9.10 5.85 6.46
C PRO A 164 8.26 6.78 5.57
N LEU A 165 6.98 6.46 5.43
CA LEU A 165 6.02 7.36 4.79
C LEU A 165 5.63 8.44 5.79
N ASN A 166 6.20 9.64 5.64
CA ASN A 166 5.91 10.76 6.55
C ASN A 166 4.42 11.11 6.51
N SER A 167 3.82 11.06 5.33
CA SER A 167 2.39 11.28 5.16
C SER A 167 1.54 10.19 5.80
N LEU A 168 2.02 8.95 5.92
CA LEU A 168 1.31 7.89 6.64
C LEU A 168 1.30 8.18 8.14
N GLN A 169 2.44 8.53 8.72
CA GLN A 169 2.54 8.91 10.12
C GLN A 169 1.64 10.10 10.45
N PHE A 170 1.67 11.14 9.61
CA PHE A 170 0.77 12.29 9.74
C PHE A 170 -0.70 11.88 9.61
N PHE A 171 -1.03 11.09 8.59
CA PHE A 171 -2.39 10.59 8.40
C PHE A 171 -2.86 9.75 9.58
N GLU A 172 -2.01 8.93 10.20
CA GLU A 172 -2.39 8.19 11.39
C GLU A 172 -2.65 9.10 12.58
N LEU A 173 -1.79 10.11 12.79
CA LEU A 173 -1.90 11.05 13.91
C LEU A 173 -3.21 11.86 13.89
N ILE A 174 -3.61 12.41 12.74
CA ILE A 174 -4.86 13.19 12.61
C ILE A 174 -6.12 12.31 12.63
N THR A 175 -5.91 11.01 12.76
CA THR A 175 -6.90 9.98 12.50
C THR A 175 -6.92 8.98 13.67
N ILE A 176 -6.37 9.38 14.82
CA ILE A 176 -6.62 8.78 16.14
C ILE A 176 -8.07 9.07 16.54
#